data_AF-A0A8D1CEU6-F1
#
_entry.id   AF-A0A8D1CEU6-F1
#
_cell.length_a   1.000
_cell.length_b   1.000
_cell.length_c   1.000
_cell.angle_alpha   90.00
_cell.angle_beta   90.00
_cell.angle_gamma   90.00
#
_symmetry.space_group_name_H-M   'P 1'
#
loop_
_entity.id
_entity.type
_entity.pdbx_description
1 polymer ?
#
loop_
_entity_poly.entity_id
_entity_poly.type
_entity_poly.pdbx_seq_one_letter_code
_entity_poly.pdbx_strand_id
1 'polypeptide(L)' 'MGMCSRQEQIQKDIGIVIQKSRAEKDCLFADFRYSDSTFTFTYIGSTNSILHR' A
#
# COMPACT_ATOMS: atom_id res chain seq x y z
N MET A 1 -25.48 4.11 14.96
CA MET A 1 -24.19 4.34 14.26
C MET A 1 -23.21 3.29 14.77
N GLY A 2 -22.88 2.31 13.94
CA GLY A 2 -22.02 1.19 14.31
C GLY A 2 -20.57 1.61 14.45
N MET A 3 -19.86 1.03 15.41
CA MET A 3 -18.43 1.23 15.59
C MET A 3 -17.72 0.59 14.39
N CYS A 4 -16.97 1.39 13.61
CA CYS A 4 -16.16 0.84 12.53
C CYS A 4 -15.18 -0.19 13.10
N SER A 5 -15.10 -1.37 12.48
CA SER A 5 -14.14 -2.38 12.90
C SER A 5 -12.72 -1.86 12.71
N ARG A 6 -11.78 -2.27 13.58
CA ARG A 6 -10.35 -1.95 13.39
C ARG A 6 -9.88 -2.34 11.99
N GLN A 7 -10.42 -3.42 11.44
CA GLN A 7 -10.10 -3.89 10.10
C GLN A 7 -10.59 -2.93 9.01
N GLU A 8 -11.79 -2.36 9.14
CA GLU A 8 -12.29 -1.35 8.20
C GLU A 8 -11.46 -0.07 8.24
N GLN A 9 -11.00 0.31 9.43
CA GLN A 9 -10.15 1.49 9.57
C GLN A 9 -8.77 1.28 8.93
N ILE A 10 -8.19 0.09 9.08
CA ILE A 10 -6.92 -0.29 8.42
C ILE A 10 -7.09 -0.31 6.90
N GLN A 11 -8.18 -0.89 6.39
CA GLN A 11 -8.50 -0.87 4.96
C GLN A 11 -8.60 0.56 4.41
N LYS A 12 -9.24 1.46 5.17
CA LYS A 12 -9.36 2.87 4.80
C LYS A 12 -8.00 3.57 4.78
N ASP A 13 -7.18 3.36 5.79
CA ASP A 13 -5.85 3.97 5.91
C ASP A 13 -4.94 3.54 4.75
N ILE A 14 -4.97 2.25 4.42
CA ILE A 14 -4.23 1.69 3.30
C ILE A 14 -4.69 2.29 1.97
N GLY A 15 -6.00 2.43 1.76
CA GLY A 15 -6.52 3.10 0.55
C GLY A 15 -5.98 4.53 0.39
N ILE A 16 -5.84 5.27 1.49
CA ILE A 16 -5.25 6.61 1.51
C ILE A 16 -3.77 6.56 1.13
N VAL A 17 -2.99 5.62 1.69
CA VAL A 17 -1.56 5.45 1.38
C VAL A 17 -1.35 5.14 -0.11
N ILE A 18 -2.18 4.26 -0.68
CA ILE A 18 -2.13 3.89 -2.10
C ILE A 18 -2.46 5.10 -2.98
N GLN A 19 -3.53 5.82 -2.65
CA GLN A 19 -3.95 7.01 -3.39
C GLN A 19 -2.87 8.09 -3.37
N LYS A 20 -2.27 8.34 -2.19
CA LYS A 20 -1.16 9.29 -2.04
C LYS A 20 0.05 8.88 -2.84
N SER A 21 0.43 7.60 -2.77
CA SER A 21 1.57 7.08 -3.52
C SER A 21 1.35 7.25 -5.03
N ARG A 22 0.16 6.92 -5.55
CA ARG A 22 -0.16 7.11 -6.98
C ARG A 22 -0.20 8.58 -7.41
N ALA A 23 -0.48 9.50 -6.49
CA ALA A 23 -0.46 10.93 -6.78
C ALA A 23 0.95 11.51 -6.81
N GLU A 24 1.94 10.83 -6.23
CA GLU A 24 3.33 11.24 -6.30
C GLU A 24 3.89 11.01 -7.71
N LYS A 25 4.39 12.08 -8.34
CA LYS A 25 4.94 12.04 -9.70
C LYS A 25 6.23 11.20 -9.82
N ASP A 26 6.92 10.99 -8.70
CA ASP A 26 8.16 10.20 -8.59
C ASP A 26 7.92 8.82 -7.94
N CYS A 27 6.67 8.33 -7.93
CA CYS A 27 6.36 7.08 -7.25
C CYS A 27 7.09 5.91 -7.90
N LEU A 28 8.10 5.38 -7.20
CA LEU A 28 8.86 4.19 -7.59
C LEU A 28 8.08 2.89 -7.36
N PHE A 29 6.76 2.95 -7.17
CA PHE A 29 5.90 1.79 -6.92
C PHE A 29 4.78 1.71 -7.97
N ALA A 30 4.67 0.57 -8.65
CA ALA A 30 3.73 0.33 -9.75
C ALA A 30 2.36 -0.13 -9.25
N ASP A 31 2.35 -0.98 -8.22
CA ASP A 31 1.15 -1.67 -7.76
C ASP A 31 1.14 -1.75 -6.24
N PHE A 32 -0.06 -1.70 -5.67
CA PHE A 32 -0.30 -1.83 -4.24
C PHE A 32 -1.53 -2.70 -4.02
N ARG A 33 -1.39 -3.73 -3.18
CA ARG A 33 -2.46 -4.66 -2.83
C ARG A 33 -2.49 -4.88 -1.33
N TYR A 34 -3.69 -4.96 -0.78
CA TYR A 34 -3.90 -5.37 0.59
C TYR A 34 -4.94 -6.47 0.65
N SER A 35 -4.57 -7.62 1.18
CA SER A 35 -5.44 -8.79 1.30
C SER A 35 -4.95 -9.65 2.46
N ASP A 36 -5.87 -10.30 3.17
CA ASP A 36 -5.53 -11.19 4.30
C ASP A 36 -4.56 -10.54 5.32
N SER A 37 -4.81 -9.27 5.65
CA SER A 37 -3.92 -8.47 6.53
C SER A 37 -2.46 -8.34 6.06
N THR A 38 -2.19 -8.68 4.79
CA THR A 38 -0.89 -8.59 4.15
C THR A 38 -0.90 -7.44 3.15
N PHE A 39 0.05 -6.52 3.29
CA PHE A 39 0.27 -5.41 2.36
C PHE A 39 1.41 -5.75 1.40
N THR A 40 1.15 -5.66 0.10
CA THR A 40 2.10 -5.96 -0.97
C THR A 40 2.23 -4.75 -1.87
N PHE A 41 3.44 -4.42 -2.29
CA PHE A 41 3.70 -3.40 -3.29
C PHE A 41 4.71 -3.89 -4.32
N THR A 42 4.60 -3.38 -5.55
CA THR A 42 5.57 -3.65 -6.62
C THR A 42 6.45 -2.43 -6.81
N TYR A 43 7.76 -2.57 -6.61
CA TYR A 43 8.73 -1.50 -6.85
C TYR A 43 9.19 -1.52 -8.32
N ILE A 44 9.15 -0.36 -8.99
CA ILE A 44 9.52 -0.18 -10.41
C ILE A 44 10.92 0.41 -10.60
N GLY A 45 11.63 0.73 -9.52
CA GLY A 45 13.00 1.23 -9.65
C GLY A 45 13.90 0.16 -10.27
N SER A 46 14.54 0.50 -11.39
CA SER A 46 15.44 -0.39 -12.11
C SER A 46 16.44 -1.08 -11.18
N THR A 47 16.38 -2.41 -11.19
CA THR A 47 17.42 -3.38 -10.83
C THR A 47 17.98 -3.38 -9.39
N ASN A 48 17.61 -4.43 -8.64
CA ASN A 48 18.33 -5.05 -7.51
C ASN A 48 18.16 -4.52 -6.08
N SER A 49 16.94 -4.20 -5.65
CA SER A 49 16.64 -4.14 -4.20
C SER A 49 15.96 -5.43 -3.73
N ILE A 50 16.81 -6.42 -3.42
CA ILE A 50 16.41 -7.57 -2.59
C ILE A 50 15.93 -6.98 -1.26
N LEU A 51 14.64 -7.08 -0.96
CA LEU A 51 14.10 -6.83 0.37
C LEU A 51 14.59 -7.95 1.28
N HIS A 52 15.73 -7.76 1.93
CA HIS A 52 16.23 -8.66 2.95
C HIS A 52 15.98 -8.06 4.34
N ARG A 53 15.14 -8.79 5.08
CA ARG A 53 14.86 -8.77 6.52
C ARG A 53 13.64 -7.99 7.00
#